data_AF-A0A1C5MG49-F1
#
_entry.id   AF-A0A1C5MG49-F1
#
_cell.length_a   1.000
_cell.length_b   1.000
_cell.length_c   1.000
_cell.angle_alpha   90.00
_cell.angle_beta   90.00
_cell.angle_gamma   90.00
#
_symmetry.space_group_name_H-M   'P 1'
#
loop_
_entity.id
_entity.type
_entity.pdbx_description
1 polymer ?
#
loop_
_entity_poly.entity_id
_entity_poly.type
_entity_poly.pdbx_seq_one_letter_code
_entity_poly.pdbx_strand_id
1 'polypeptide(L)'
;MTEFVLGSYRLEVDVEATRAWYGRYGNATGGCGCAYCRNYAAAVGVLPPEAAAFLEPLGLNLRRPGDIGEYGPRQGGRWYMPMWHIAGRLLEAGEGELPIAPGVTAGFATDMGPFLRNFPEPCFQCWLSVTLPWVLAEPEP
;
A
#
# COMPACT_ATOMS: atom_id res chain seq x y z
N MET A 1 15.38 -0.10 14.37
CA MET A 1 13.93 -0.01 14.62
C MET A 1 13.60 1.44 14.93
N THR A 2 12.54 1.96 14.31
CA THR A 2 12.03 3.33 14.47
C THR A 2 10.56 3.25 14.88
N GLU A 3 10.17 3.98 15.93
CA GLU A 3 8.77 4.05 16.34
C GLU A 3 8.02 5.18 15.62
N PHE A 4 6.77 4.91 15.25
CA PHE A 4 5.86 5.88 14.65
C PHE A 4 4.55 5.93 15.42
N VAL A 5 4.00 7.14 15.57
CA VAL A 5 2.64 7.38 16.06
C VAL A 5 1.85 8.05 14.94
N LEU A 6 0.83 7.35 14.43
CA LEU A 6 0.02 7.78 13.29
C LEU A 6 -1.45 7.71 13.68
N GLY A 7 -2.02 8.85 14.08
CA GLY A 7 -3.36 8.87 14.68
C GLY A 7 -3.41 7.99 15.93
N SER A 8 -4.28 6.98 15.95
CA SER A 8 -4.41 5.99 17.02
C SER A 8 -3.49 4.76 16.85
N TYR A 9 -2.68 4.69 15.79
CA TYR A 9 -1.74 3.60 15.57
C TYR A 9 -0.39 3.87 16.22
N ARG A 10 0.22 2.82 16.78
CA ARG A 10 1.64 2.81 17.18
C ARG A 10 2.38 1.67 16.49
N LEU A 11 3.47 2.00 15.81
CA LEU A 11 4.23 1.07 14.98
C LEU A 11 5.70 1.04 15.43
N GLU A 12 6.31 -0.13 15.42
CA GLU A 12 7.77 -0.33 15.42
C GLU A 12 8.18 -0.80 14.03
N VAL A 13 9.05 -0.07 13.33
CA VAL A 13 9.40 -0.35 11.94
C VAL A 13 10.90 -0.50 11.75
N ASP A 14 11.30 -1.56 11.04
CA ASP A 14 12.61 -1.68 10.40
C ASP A 14 12.55 -1.06 9.01
N VAL A 15 12.77 0.25 8.95
CA VAL A 15 12.66 1.04 7.72
C VAL A 15 13.68 0.57 6.68
N GLU A 16 14.90 0.23 7.10
CA GLU A 16 15.96 -0.20 6.19
C GLU A 16 15.70 -1.61 5.65
N ALA A 17 15.27 -2.56 6.48
CA ALA A 17 14.92 -3.90 6.01
C ALA A 17 13.72 -3.86 5.06
N THR A 18 12.70 -3.06 5.39
CA THR A 18 11.51 -2.84 4.53
C THR A 18 11.93 -2.26 3.18
N ARG A 19 12.71 -1.17 3.19
CA ARG A 19 13.20 -0.52 1.97
C ARG A 19 14.09 -1.45 1.14
N ALA A 20 14.99 -2.20 1.77
CA ALA A 20 15.89 -3.12 1.09
C ALA A 20 15.13 -4.23 0.37
N TRP A 21 14.09 -4.80 1.00
CA TRP A 21 13.27 -5.83 0.38
C TRP A 21 12.53 -5.29 -0.86
N TYR A 22 11.84 -4.15 -0.75
CA TYR A 22 11.15 -3.53 -1.89
C TYR A 22 12.10 -2.99 -2.96
N GLY A 23 13.30 -2.57 -2.58
CA GLY A 23 14.35 -2.20 -3.51
C GLY A 23 14.77 -3.36 -4.41
N ARG A 24 14.77 -4.59 -3.86
CA ARG A 24 15.19 -5.82 -4.56
C ARG A 24 14.05 -6.53 -5.28
N TYR A 25 12.85 -6.58 -4.70
CA TYR A 25 11.75 -7.43 -5.16
C TYR A 25 10.47 -6.65 -5.52
N GLY A 26 10.36 -5.39 -5.09
CA GLY A 26 9.19 -4.56 -5.36
C GLY A 26 9.02 -4.28 -6.85
N ASN A 27 7.78 -4.31 -7.33
CA ASN A 27 7.44 -4.05 -8.73
C ASN A 27 6.16 -3.21 -8.82
N ALA A 28 5.94 -2.57 -9.97
CA ALA A 28 4.86 -1.61 -10.14
C ALA A 28 3.45 -2.21 -10.10
N THR A 29 3.33 -3.52 -10.35
CA THR A 29 2.05 -4.22 -10.47
C THR A 29 1.80 -5.21 -9.32
N GLY A 30 2.52 -5.10 -8.21
CA GLY A 30 2.33 -5.98 -7.04
C GLY A 30 2.59 -7.47 -7.33
N GLY A 31 3.36 -7.79 -8.38
CA GLY A 31 3.67 -9.16 -8.78
C GLY A 31 2.61 -9.83 -9.67
N CYS A 32 1.54 -9.12 -10.01
CA CYS A 32 0.47 -9.62 -10.87
C CYS A 32 0.48 -8.95 -12.24
N GLY A 33 0.16 -9.71 -13.28
CA GLY A 33 0.10 -9.23 -14.66
C GLY A 33 -1.30 -8.87 -15.15
N CYS A 34 -2.33 -8.90 -14.30
CA CYS A 34 -3.72 -8.66 -14.74
C CYS A 34 -3.97 -7.19 -15.13
N ALA A 35 -5.06 -6.94 -15.85
CA ALA A 35 -5.39 -5.60 -16.33
C ALA A 35 -5.61 -4.60 -15.18
N TYR A 36 -6.18 -5.03 -14.04
CA TYR A 36 -6.34 -4.19 -12.85
C TYR A 36 -5.01 -3.73 -12.27
N CYS A 37 -4.05 -4.64 -12.11
CA CYS A 37 -2.72 -4.31 -11.57
C CYS A 37 -1.92 -3.42 -12.53
N ARG A 38 -2.05 -3.65 -13.85
CA ARG A 38 -1.48 -2.74 -14.87
C ARG A 38 -2.12 -1.36 -14.81
N ASN A 39 -3.45 -1.30 -14.62
CA ASN A 39 -4.17 -0.04 -14.53
C ASN A 39 -3.76 0.74 -13.28
N TYR A 40 -3.64 0.08 -12.12
CA TYR A 40 -3.07 0.70 -10.93
C TYR A 40 -1.69 1.31 -11.21
N ALA A 41 -0.76 0.54 -11.79
CA ALA A 41 0.59 1.01 -12.09
C ALA A 41 0.61 2.26 -12.98
N ALA A 42 -0.32 2.33 -13.94
CA ALA A 42 -0.47 3.46 -14.85
C ALA A 42 -1.17 4.67 -14.19
N ALA A 43 -2.20 4.43 -13.37
CA ALA A 43 -3.07 5.47 -12.81
C ALA A 43 -2.58 6.04 -11.48
N VAL A 44 -1.79 5.31 -10.69
CA VAL A 44 -1.42 5.68 -9.30
C VAL A 44 -0.76 7.06 -9.17
N GLY A 45 -0.17 7.58 -10.26
CA GLY A 45 0.41 8.92 -10.30
C GLY A 45 -0.58 10.08 -10.16
N VAL A 46 -1.89 9.83 -10.24
CA VAL A 46 -2.94 10.84 -10.05
C VAL A 46 -3.29 11.07 -8.57
N LEU A 47 -2.82 10.21 -7.67
CA LEU A 47 -3.08 10.36 -6.25
C LEU A 47 -2.41 11.63 -5.70
N PRO A 48 -3.00 12.27 -4.67
CA PRO A 48 -2.37 13.38 -3.98
C PRO A 48 -0.95 13.04 -3.48
N PRO A 49 0.02 13.97 -3.56
CA PRO A 49 1.40 13.72 -3.15
C PRO A 49 1.54 13.25 -1.70
N GLU A 50 0.59 13.60 -0.83
CA GLU A 50 0.49 13.16 0.56
C GLU A 50 0.42 11.63 0.69
N ALA A 51 -0.16 10.93 -0.30
CA ALA A 51 -0.20 9.47 -0.30
C ALA A 51 1.22 8.87 -0.38
N ALA A 52 2.10 9.47 -1.20
CA ALA A 52 3.50 9.05 -1.29
C ALA A 52 4.29 9.50 -0.05
N ALA A 53 4.08 10.74 0.40
CA ALA A 53 4.74 11.30 1.57
C ALA A 53 4.40 10.56 2.87
N PHE A 54 3.20 9.96 2.97
CA PHE A 54 2.80 9.11 4.08
C PHE A 54 3.58 7.78 4.13
N LEU A 55 3.83 7.18 2.96
CA LEU A 55 4.48 5.88 2.83
C LEU A 55 6.01 5.95 2.95
N GLU A 56 6.62 7.03 2.46
CA GLU A 56 8.08 7.16 2.36
C GLU A 56 8.83 7.00 3.70
N PRO A 57 8.39 7.58 4.84
CA PRO A 57 9.05 7.41 6.13
C PRO A 57 9.06 5.96 6.64
N LEU A 58 8.09 5.14 6.19
CA LEU A 58 7.98 3.72 6.53
C LEU A 58 8.88 2.83 5.67
N GLY A 59 9.64 3.42 4.72
CA GLY A 59 10.47 2.68 3.77
C GLY A 59 9.69 2.14 2.57
N LEU A 60 8.45 2.61 2.37
CA LEU A 60 7.54 2.17 1.33
C LEU A 60 7.55 3.10 0.12
N ASN A 61 7.08 2.60 -1.01
CA ASN A 61 6.94 3.37 -2.25
C ASN A 61 5.55 3.13 -2.83
N LEU A 62 4.80 4.22 -3.05
CA LEU A 62 3.46 4.20 -3.61
C LEU A 62 3.38 3.43 -4.94
N ARG A 63 4.44 3.46 -5.74
CA ARG A 63 4.51 2.79 -7.05
C ARG A 63 5.11 1.39 -7.00
N ARG A 64 5.33 0.82 -5.81
CA ARG A 64 5.84 -0.55 -5.63
C ARG A 64 5.10 -1.28 -4.51
N PRO A 65 3.78 -1.50 -4.65
CA PRO A 65 3.03 -2.29 -3.68
C PRO A 65 3.53 -3.74 -3.63
N GLY A 66 3.29 -4.39 -2.49
CA GLY A 66 3.48 -5.84 -2.34
C GLY A 66 2.32 -6.64 -2.96
N ASP A 67 1.12 -6.08 -2.91
CA ASP A 67 -0.10 -6.66 -3.50
C ASP A 67 -1.07 -5.54 -3.90
N ILE A 68 -1.98 -5.81 -4.84
CA ILE A 68 -2.98 -4.86 -5.32
C ILE A 68 -4.35 -5.55 -5.38
N GLY A 69 -5.25 -5.20 -4.47
CA GLY A 69 -6.66 -5.55 -4.56
C GLY A 69 -7.46 -4.55 -5.37
N GLU A 70 -8.35 -5.03 -6.24
CA GLU A 70 -9.36 -4.24 -6.94
C GLU A 70 -10.74 -4.77 -6.54
N TYR A 71 -11.66 -3.86 -6.17
CA TYR A 71 -12.92 -4.20 -5.49
C TYR A 71 -14.16 -3.73 -6.24
N GLY A 72 -14.01 -3.32 -7.49
CA GLY A 72 -15.07 -2.96 -8.40
C GLY A 72 -15.24 -1.45 -8.60
N PRO A 73 -16.25 -1.07 -9.40
CA PRO A 73 -16.55 0.32 -9.70
C PRO A 73 -16.91 1.13 -8.45
N ARG A 74 -16.43 2.37 -8.40
CA ARG A 74 -16.76 3.37 -7.39
C ARG A 74 -16.91 4.74 -8.07
N GLN A 75 -17.61 5.68 -7.45
CA GLN A 75 -17.71 7.03 -8.02
C GLN A 75 -16.31 7.60 -8.30
N GLY A 76 -16.05 7.98 -9.56
CA GLY A 76 -14.75 8.50 -10.01
C GLY A 76 -13.79 7.46 -10.59
N GLY A 77 -14.16 6.17 -10.64
CA GLY A 77 -13.37 5.12 -11.28
C GLY A 77 -13.57 3.76 -10.63
N ARG A 78 -12.47 3.16 -10.19
CA ARG A 78 -12.46 1.83 -9.55
C ARG A 78 -11.80 1.89 -8.19
N TRP A 79 -12.31 1.10 -7.25
CA TRP A 79 -11.78 1.04 -5.90
C TRP A 79 -10.59 0.07 -5.83
N TYR A 80 -9.45 0.59 -5.42
CA TYR A 80 -8.23 -0.17 -5.19
C TYR A 80 -7.84 -0.15 -3.71
N MET A 81 -7.33 -1.29 -3.24
CA MET A 81 -6.57 -1.35 -1.99
C MET A 81 -5.17 -1.92 -2.27
N PRO A 82 -4.20 -1.08 -2.66
CA PRO A 82 -2.80 -1.50 -2.68
C PRO A 82 -2.31 -1.74 -1.26
N MET A 83 -1.46 -2.75 -1.09
CA MET A 83 -0.97 -3.19 0.21
C MET A 83 0.54 -3.39 0.19
N TRP A 84 1.18 -3.07 1.31
CA TRP A 84 2.59 -3.29 1.58
C TRP A 84 2.78 -4.10 2.85
N HIS A 85 3.85 -4.86 2.91
CA HIS A 85 4.34 -5.45 4.16
C HIS A 85 5.42 -4.55 4.75
N ILE A 86 5.47 -4.46 6.07
CA ILE A 86 6.43 -3.65 6.82
C ILE A 86 7.13 -4.57 7.80
N ALA A 87 8.46 -4.59 7.76
CA ALA A 87 9.26 -5.32 8.73
C ALA A 87 9.19 -4.60 10.09
N GLY A 88 8.86 -5.32 11.15
CA GLY A 88 8.63 -4.76 12.48
C GLY A 88 7.32 -5.25 13.11
N ARG A 89 6.74 -4.44 14.00
CA ARG A 89 5.57 -4.81 14.80
C ARG A 89 4.52 -3.69 14.80
N LEU A 90 3.27 -4.08 14.68
CA LEU A 90 2.13 -3.23 15.05
C LEU A 90 1.99 -3.29 16.58
N LEU A 91 2.32 -2.21 17.28
CA LEU A 91 2.29 -2.16 18.75
C LEU A 91 0.88 -1.90 19.28
N GLU A 92 0.16 -0.97 18.64
CA GLU A 92 -1.24 -0.67 18.92
C GLU A 92 -2.00 -0.50 17.60
N ALA A 93 -3.08 -1.28 17.45
CA ALA A 93 -4.00 -1.11 16.33
C ALA A 93 -4.88 0.11 16.57
N GLY A 94 -5.03 0.95 15.55
CA GLY A 94 -5.89 2.12 15.59
C GLY A 94 -7.37 1.79 15.40
N GLU A 95 -8.19 2.78 15.71
CA GLU A 95 -9.63 2.78 15.49
C GLU A 95 -9.95 3.21 14.04
N GLY A 96 -10.04 2.25 13.13
CA GLY A 96 -10.41 2.49 11.72
C GLY A 96 -9.30 3.12 10.88
N GLU A 97 -9.62 3.47 9.63
CA GLU A 97 -8.64 4.01 8.69
C GLU A 97 -8.31 5.49 8.96
N LEU A 98 -7.03 5.84 8.78
CA LEU A 98 -6.52 7.19 8.87
C LEU A 98 -6.82 7.96 7.57
N PRO A 99 -7.40 9.17 7.64
CA PRO A 99 -7.47 10.05 6.47
C PRO A 99 -6.07 10.61 6.16
N ILE A 100 -5.57 10.37 4.94
CA ILE A 100 -4.25 10.83 4.50
C ILE A 100 -4.38 12.06 3.59
N ALA A 101 -5.34 12.01 2.67
CA ALA A 101 -5.63 13.07 1.72
C ALA A 101 -7.09 12.96 1.25
N PRO A 102 -7.64 13.94 0.50
CA PRO A 102 -8.95 13.80 -0.10
C PRO A 102 -9.06 12.52 -0.94
N GLY A 103 -9.95 11.62 -0.55
CA GLY A 103 -10.17 10.33 -1.24
C GLY A 103 -9.10 9.27 -1.01
N VAL A 104 -8.18 9.47 -0.06
CA VAL A 104 -7.14 8.51 0.31
C VAL A 104 -7.16 8.28 1.82
N THR A 105 -7.39 7.03 2.21
CA THR A 105 -7.26 6.57 3.60
C THR A 105 -6.21 5.47 3.70
N ALA A 106 -5.67 5.27 4.90
CA ALA A 106 -4.67 4.25 5.18
C ALA A 106 -5.04 3.44 6.42
N GLY A 107 -4.62 2.18 6.47
CA GLY A 107 -4.75 1.38 7.69
C GLY A 107 -3.59 0.41 7.85
N PHE A 108 -3.51 -0.17 9.05
CA PHE A 108 -2.51 -1.15 9.42
C PHE A 108 -3.16 -2.34 10.13
N ALA A 109 -2.67 -3.54 9.86
CA ALA A 109 -3.13 -4.78 10.49
C ALA A 109 -2.04 -5.85 10.42
N THR A 110 -2.17 -6.91 11.22
CA THR A 110 -1.41 -8.14 11.06
C THR A 110 -2.20 -9.16 10.24
N ASP A 111 -1.50 -10.15 9.68
CA ASP A 111 -2.08 -11.32 9.01
C ASP A 111 -2.99 -11.02 7.80
N MET A 112 -2.72 -9.93 7.07
CA MET A 112 -3.45 -9.55 5.86
C MET A 112 -2.74 -9.98 4.57
N GLY A 113 -3.51 -10.55 3.63
CA GLY A 113 -3.11 -10.85 2.25
C GLY A 113 -2.07 -11.97 2.09
N PRO A 114 -1.49 -12.16 0.88
CA PRO A 114 -0.51 -13.21 0.66
C PRO A 114 0.83 -12.84 1.30
N PHE A 115 1.39 -13.75 2.10
CA PHE A 115 2.72 -13.58 2.68
C PHE A 115 3.79 -13.52 1.58
N LEU A 116 4.52 -12.41 1.55
CA LEU A 116 5.62 -12.21 0.60
C LEU A 116 6.77 -13.16 0.91
N ARG A 117 7.28 -13.86 -0.12
CA ARG A 117 8.37 -14.82 0.05
C ARG A 117 9.62 -14.14 0.60
N ASN A 118 10.19 -14.72 1.67
CA ASN A 118 11.41 -14.24 2.33
C ASN A 118 11.32 -12.76 2.77
N PHE A 119 10.13 -12.26 3.11
CA PHE A 119 10.00 -10.94 3.73
C PHE A 119 10.52 -10.99 5.17
N PRO A 120 11.22 -9.95 5.68
CA PRO A 120 11.74 -9.96 7.04
C PRO A 120 10.62 -10.07 8.07
N GLU A 121 10.81 -10.93 9.08
CA GLU A 121 9.87 -11.13 10.19
C GLU A 121 10.44 -10.58 11.51
N PRO A 122 9.59 -10.13 12.46
CA PRO A 122 8.13 -10.00 12.35
C PRO A 122 7.73 -8.96 11.30
N CYS A 123 6.50 -9.06 10.78
CA CYS A 123 5.95 -8.06 9.87
C CYS A 123 4.46 -7.82 10.10
N PHE A 124 3.99 -6.69 9.59
CA PHE A 124 2.58 -6.31 9.54
C PHE A 124 2.30 -5.62 8.20
N GLN A 125 1.03 -5.37 7.87
CA GLN A 125 0.63 -4.79 6.60
C GLN A 125 0.16 -3.34 6.76
N CYS A 126 0.41 -2.55 5.72
CA CYS A 126 -0.17 -1.24 5.48
C CYS A 126 -0.97 -1.31 4.19
N TRP A 127 -2.19 -0.79 4.16
CA TRP A 127 -2.93 -0.57 2.92
C TRP A 127 -3.30 0.89 2.75
N LEU A 128 -3.48 1.31 1.50
CA LEU A 128 -4.26 2.49 1.18
C LEU A 128 -5.62 2.05 0.63
N SER A 129 -6.65 2.87 0.80
CA SER A 129 -7.93 2.72 0.11
C SER A 129 -8.14 3.94 -0.78
N VAL A 130 -8.22 3.71 -2.09
CA VAL A 130 -8.20 4.77 -3.11
C VAL A 130 -9.14 4.47 -4.26
N THR A 131 -9.61 5.53 -4.93
CA THR A 131 -10.31 5.40 -6.21
C THR A 131 -9.41 5.88 -7.35
N LEU A 132 -9.22 5.04 -8.37
CA LEU A 132 -8.40 5.38 -9.54
C LEU A 132 -9.22 5.26 -10.83
N PRO A 133 -9.02 6.16 -11.81
CA PRO A 133 -9.64 6.02 -13.12
C PRO A 133 -9.08 4.81 -13.88
N TRP A 134 -9.85 4.33 -14.86
CA TRP A 134 -9.31 3.44 -15.88
C TRP A 134 -8.55 4.26 -16.93
N VAL A 135 -7.29 3.92 -17.17
CA VAL A 135 -6.40 4.66 -18.08
C VAL A 135 -5.74 3.78 -19.13
N LEU A 136 -5.99 2.46 -19.09
CA LEU A 136 -5.51 1.56 -20.13
C LEU A 136 -6.35 1.73 -21.40
N ALA A 137 -5.73 1.49 -22.55
CA ALA A 137 -6.41 1.57 -23.84
C ALA A 137 -7.36 0.39 -24.11
N GLU A 138 -7.13 -0.74 -23.43
CA GLU A 138 -8.04 -1.89 -23.45
C GLU A 138 -9.29 -1.60 -22.59
N PRO A 139 -10.45 -2.22 -22.87
CA PRO A 139 -11.65 -2.04 -22.06
C PRO A 139 -11.47 -2.59 -20.64
N GLU A 140 -12.26 -2.06 -19.71
CA GLU A 140 -12.38 -2.63 -18.36
C GLU A 140 -12.84 -4.11 -18.46
N PRO A 141 -12.15 -5.05 -17.78
CA PRO A 141 -12.50 -6.47 -17.81
C PRO A 141 -13.89 -6.80 -17.25
#